data_AF-A0A0X3AQW2-F1
#
_entry.id   AF-A0A0X3AQW2-F1
#
_cell.length_a   1.000
_cell.length_b   1.000
_cell.length_c   1.000
_cell.angle_alpha   90.00
_cell.angle_beta   90.00
_cell.angle_gamma   90.00
#
_symmetry.space_group_name_H-M   'P 1'
#
loop_
_entity.id
_entity.type
_entity.pdbx_description
1 polymer ?
#
loop_
_entity_poly.entity_id
_entity_poly.type
_entity_poly.pdbx_seq_one_letter_code
_entity_poly.pdbx_strand_id
1 'polypeptide(L)'
;MEAREEIEYETLQKISEILNFPVEAIKNFDEDSATNVIANTFFNNHDHSSPQFATLINNSPNFDPLDKIVELYERMLQQQKEMIDKLEKLIQRK
;
A
#
# COMPACT_ATOMS: atom_id res chain seq x y z
N MET A 1 -17.16 32.78 -1.45
CA MET A 1 -16.35 33.96 -1.14
C MET A 1 -15.43 33.55 -0.03
N GLU A 2 -14.22 33.12 -0.36
CA GLU A 2 -13.20 32.83 0.64
C GLU A 2 -12.71 34.16 1.23
N ALA A 3 -12.95 34.35 2.51
CA ALA A 3 -12.46 35.52 3.23
C ALA A 3 -10.96 35.32 3.47
N ARG A 4 -10.13 35.93 2.62
CA ARG A 4 -8.73 36.19 3.00
C ARG A 4 -8.74 37.31 4.04
N GLU A 5 -8.96 36.96 5.31
CA GLU A 5 -8.59 37.84 6.39
C GLU A 5 -7.08 38.09 6.31
N GLU A 6 -6.66 39.35 6.30
CA GLU A 6 -5.24 39.68 6.38
C GLU A 6 -4.75 39.30 7.78
N ILE A 7 -4.09 38.14 7.88
CA ILE A 7 -3.50 37.67 9.14
C ILE A 7 -2.16 38.38 9.35
N GLU A 8 -1.94 38.91 10.55
CA GLU A 8 -0.67 39.54 10.95
C GLU A 8 0.50 38.55 10.92
N TYR A 9 1.67 39.03 10.46
CA TYR A 9 2.88 38.22 10.31
C TYR A 9 3.33 37.54 11.61
N GLU A 10 3.23 38.23 12.75
CA GLU A 10 3.60 37.67 14.06
C GLU A 10 2.74 36.45 14.45
N THR A 11 1.48 36.44 14.03
CA THR A 11 0.56 35.32 14.27
C THR A 11 0.91 34.15 13.36
N LEU A 12 1.23 34.40 12.09
CA LEU A 12 1.73 33.37 11.16
C LEU A 12 3.02 32.72 11.67
N GLN A 13 3.94 33.52 12.22
CA GLN A 13 5.20 33.02 12.76
C GLN A 13 4.97 32.09 13.95
N LYS A 14 4.09 32.45 14.89
CA LYS A 14 3.72 31.58 16.02
C LYS A 14 3.13 30.25 15.55
N ILE A 15 2.25 30.29 14.55
CA ILE A 15 1.64 29.07 13.99
C ILE A 15 2.71 28.20 13.30
N SER A 16 3.60 28.82 12.53
CA SER A 16 4.73 28.16 11.87
C SER A 16 5.65 27.45 12.87
N GLU A 17 5.96 28.09 13.98
CA GLU A 17 6.79 27.51 15.05
C GLU A 17 6.08 26.31 15.72
N ILE A 18 4.77 26.41 15.98
CA ILE A 18 3.98 25.32 16.59
C ILE A 18 3.87 24.12 15.64
N LEU A 19 3.60 24.37 14.36
CA LEU A 19 3.44 23.33 13.34
C LEU A 19 4.77 22.83 12.78
N ASN A 20 5.89 23.45 13.19
CA ASN A 20 7.23 23.21 12.66
C ASN A 20 7.27 23.25 11.11
N PHE A 21 6.59 24.23 10.54
CA PHE A 21 6.40 24.40 9.10
C PHE A 21 6.91 25.79 8.67
N PRO A 22 7.49 25.97 7.47
CA PRO A 22 7.92 27.29 7.03
C PRO A 22 6.75 28.29 6.92
N VAL A 23 6.94 29.53 7.41
CA VAL A 23 5.94 30.61 7.29
C VAL A 23 5.51 30.82 5.84
N GLU A 24 6.45 30.73 4.89
CA GLU A 24 6.17 30.84 3.46
C GLU A 24 5.24 29.74 2.93
N ALA A 25 5.31 28.54 3.49
CA ALA A 25 4.46 27.42 3.08
C ALA A 25 3.00 27.64 3.51
N ILE A 26 2.79 28.28 4.67
CA ILE A 26 1.46 28.66 5.16
C ILE A 26 0.90 29.82 4.33
N LYS A 27 1.75 30.82 4.01
CA LYS A 27 1.36 31.99 3.22
C LYS A 27 1.00 31.64 1.76
N ASN A 28 1.72 30.69 1.18
CA ASN A 28 1.52 30.22 -0.18
C ASN A 28 0.64 28.97 -0.25
N PHE A 29 -0.09 28.65 0.82
CA PHE A 29 -0.99 27.52 0.85
C PHE A 29 -2.13 27.73 -0.16
N ASP A 30 -2.33 26.74 -1.02
CA ASP A 30 -3.38 26.72 -2.03
C ASP A 30 -4.32 25.54 -1.77
N GLU A 31 -5.52 25.85 -1.29
CA GLU A 31 -6.52 24.86 -0.91
C GLU A 31 -6.99 24.05 -2.12
N ASP A 32 -7.15 24.66 -3.30
CA ASP A 32 -7.56 23.98 -4.52
C ASP A 32 -6.51 22.96 -4.97
N SER A 33 -5.23 23.32 -4.91
CA SER A 33 -4.14 22.38 -5.17
C SER A 33 -4.10 21.25 -4.15
N ALA A 34 -4.26 21.55 -2.86
CA ALA A 34 -4.26 20.54 -1.80
C ALA A 34 -5.43 19.56 -1.94
N THR A 35 -6.63 20.08 -2.17
CA THR A 35 -7.84 19.27 -2.37
C THR A 35 -7.76 18.44 -3.64
N ASN A 36 -7.22 18.97 -4.74
CA ASN A 36 -6.99 18.21 -5.97
C ASN A 36 -5.96 17.08 -5.77
N VAL A 37 -4.88 17.32 -5.01
CA VAL A 37 -3.92 16.26 -4.66
C VAL A 37 -4.59 15.18 -3.82
N ILE A 38 -5.33 15.55 -2.78
CA ILE A 38 -6.07 14.61 -1.92
C ILE A 38 -7.09 13.83 -2.76
N ALA A 39 -7.91 14.52 -3.56
CA ALA A 39 -8.94 13.89 -4.36
C ALA A 39 -8.37 12.90 -5.38
N ASN A 40 -7.31 13.28 -6.10
CA ASN A 40 -6.64 12.36 -7.03
C ASN A 40 -5.92 11.22 -6.29
N THR A 41 -5.42 11.45 -5.07
CA THR A 41 -4.71 10.41 -4.29
C THR A 41 -5.66 9.38 -3.67
N PHE A 42 -6.86 9.81 -3.23
CA PHE A 42 -7.83 8.93 -2.55
C PHE A 42 -8.92 8.38 -3.47
N PHE A 43 -9.29 9.07 -4.56
CA PHE A 43 -10.37 8.64 -5.47
C PHE A 43 -9.89 8.01 -6.79
N ASN A 44 -8.66 8.25 -7.28
CA ASN A 44 -8.13 7.57 -8.48
C ASN A 44 -7.48 6.20 -8.19
N ASN A 45 -7.91 5.52 -7.12
CA ASN A 45 -7.51 4.15 -6.77
C ASN A 45 -7.90 3.09 -7.82
N HIS A 46 -8.52 3.46 -8.95
CA HIS A 46 -8.88 2.52 -10.01
C HIS A 46 -7.75 2.33 -11.04
N ASP A 47 -6.83 3.30 -11.19
CA ASP A 47 -5.81 3.24 -12.23
C ASP A 47 -4.41 3.14 -11.61
N HIS A 48 -3.89 1.91 -11.54
CA HIS A 48 -2.55 1.54 -11.04
C HIS A 48 -1.38 2.10 -11.88
N SER A 49 -1.56 3.18 -12.65
CA SER A 49 -0.65 3.60 -13.71
C SER A 49 0.40 4.65 -13.31
N SER A 50 0.37 5.19 -12.09
CA SER A 50 1.38 6.16 -11.65
C SER A 50 2.54 5.52 -10.88
N PRO A 51 3.79 5.59 -11.38
CA PRO A 51 4.97 4.96 -10.77
C PRO A 51 5.33 5.52 -9.38
N GLN A 52 4.80 6.70 -9.03
CA GLN A 52 4.97 7.30 -7.69
C GLN A 52 4.13 6.60 -6.61
N PHE A 53 3.10 5.85 -7.02
CA PHE A 53 2.20 5.16 -6.10
C PHE A 53 2.66 3.72 -5.79
N ALA A 54 3.47 3.10 -6.65
CA ALA A 54 4.00 1.75 -6.44
C ALA A 54 4.68 1.61 -5.06
N THR A 55 5.33 2.65 -4.55
CA THR A 55 6.01 2.64 -3.24
C THR A 55 5.08 2.72 -2.03
N LEU A 56 3.86 3.26 -2.16
CA LEU A 56 2.88 3.37 -1.06
C LEU A 56 2.00 2.12 -0.92
N ILE A 57 1.68 1.45 -2.04
CA ILE A 57 0.91 0.18 -2.08
C ILE A 57 1.78 -1.08 -1.97
N ASN A 58 3.11 -0.95 -2.01
CA ASN A 58 4.07 -2.05 -1.84
C ASN A 58 4.14 -2.61 -0.39
N ASN A 59 3.17 -2.29 0.46
CA ASN A 59 2.94 -3.05 1.70
C ASN A 59 1.92 -4.19 1.53
N SER A 60 1.56 -4.50 0.29
CA SER A 60 0.78 -5.70 -0.03
C SER A 60 1.70 -6.92 0.08
N PRO A 61 1.32 -7.98 0.82
CA PRO A 61 2.11 -9.20 0.84
C PRO A 61 2.32 -9.68 -0.60
N ASN A 62 3.58 -9.95 -0.96
CA ASN A 62 3.97 -10.49 -2.26
C ASN A 62 3.42 -11.92 -2.36
N PHE A 63 2.15 -12.04 -2.75
CA PHE A 63 1.52 -13.31 -3.08
C PHE A 63 1.84 -13.59 -4.53
N ASP A 64 2.96 -14.27 -4.78
CA ASP A 64 3.25 -14.80 -6.10
C ASP A 64 2.40 -16.08 -6.31
N PRO A 65 1.41 -16.06 -7.22
CA PRO A 65 0.57 -17.23 -7.47
C PRO A 65 1.38 -18.43 -7.96
N LEU A 66 2.51 -18.22 -8.65
CA LEU A 66 3.35 -19.31 -9.16
C LEU A 66 4.00 -20.05 -8.00
N ASP A 67 4.55 -19.34 -7.02
CA ASP A 67 5.15 -19.96 -5.83
C ASP A 67 4.13 -20.83 -5.08
N LYS A 68 2.88 -20.36 -4.97
CA LYS A 68 1.80 -21.10 -4.31
C LYS A 68 1.36 -22.33 -5.09
N ILE A 69 1.39 -22.26 -6.43
CA ILE A 69 1.10 -23.40 -7.29
C ILE A 69 2.21 -24.45 -7.18
N VAL A 70 3.49 -24.03 -7.16
CA VAL A 70 4.64 -24.93 -6.98
C VAL A 70 4.55 -25.64 -5.62
N GLU A 71 4.30 -24.91 -4.54
CA GLU A 71 4.11 -25.46 -3.18
C GLU A 71 2.98 -26.51 -3.15
N LEU A 72 1.86 -26.23 -3.84
CA LEU A 72 0.74 -27.17 -3.94
C LEU A 72 1.13 -28.46 -4.68
N TYR A 73 1.85 -28.35 -5.79
CA TYR A 73 2.32 -29.50 -6.56
C TYR A 73 3.29 -30.36 -5.77
N GLU A 74 4.26 -29.77 -5.07
CA GLU A 74 5.19 -30.49 -4.21
C GLU A 74 4.45 -31.28 -3.11
N ARG A 75 3.47 -30.66 -2.46
CA ARG A 75 2.64 -31.32 -1.44
C ARG A 75 1.82 -32.47 -2.03
N MET A 76 1.24 -32.30 -3.22
CA MET A 76 0.49 -33.36 -3.90
C MET A 76 1.38 -34.54 -4.28
N LEU A 77 2.60 -34.30 -4.76
CA LEU A 77 3.56 -35.36 -5.08
C LEU A 77 3.97 -36.13 -3.84
N GLN A 78 4.17 -35.44 -2.71
CA GLN A 78 4.48 -36.08 -1.44
C GLN A 78 3.33 -36.98 -0.96
N GLN A 79 2.08 -36.50 -1.02
CA GLN A 79 0.90 -37.30 -0.66
C GLN A 79 0.74 -38.54 -1.54
N GLN A 80 1.02 -38.43 -2.84
CA GLN A 80 0.99 -39.58 -3.75
C GLN A 80 2.03 -40.64 -3.38
N LYS A 81 3.26 -40.24 -3.09
CA LYS A 81 4.32 -41.16 -2.64
C LYS A 81 3.93 -41.87 -1.34
N GLU A 82 3.45 -41.13 -0.35
CA GLU A 82 3.01 -41.72 0.92
C GLU A 82 1.84 -42.70 0.76
N MET A 83 0.92 -42.42 -0.17
CA MET A 83 -0.18 -43.32 -0.48
C MET A 83 0.32 -44.61 -1.13
N ILE A 84 1.25 -44.51 -2.08
CA ILE A 84 1.88 -45.68 -2.72
C ILE A 84 2.61 -46.52 -1.67
N ASP A 85 3.46 -45.91 -0.83
CA ASP A 85 4.19 -46.63 0.23
C ASP A 85 3.24 -47.36 1.20
N LYS A 86 2.11 -46.73 1.56
CA LYS A 86 1.08 -47.36 2.40
C LYS A 86 0.46 -48.55 1.70
N LEU A 87 0.12 -48.42 0.41
CA LEU A 87 -0.45 -49.50 -0.39
C LEU A 87 0.54 -50.66 -0.56
N GLU A 88 1.80 -50.38 -0.84
CA GLU A 88 2.86 -51.41 -0.94
C GLU A 88 3.02 -52.18 0.37
N LYS A 89 3.05 -51.49 1.52
CA LYS A 89 3.09 -52.14 2.84
C LYS A 89 1.87 -53.00 3.12
N LEU A 90 0.68 -52.62 2.65
CA LEU A 90 -0.52 -53.43 2.80
C LEU A 90 -0.48 -54.68 1.93
N ILE A 91 0.06 -54.58 0.70
CA ILE A 91 0.24 -55.72 -0.20
C ILE A 91 1.29 -56.68 0.36
N GLN A 92 2.43 -56.19 0.85
CA GLN A 92 3.50 -57.02 1.43
C GLN A 92 3.10 -57.76 2.72
N ARG A 93 2.09 -57.25 3.45
CA ARG A 93 1.57 -57.88 4.67
C ARG A 93 0.50 -58.95 4.41
N LYS A 94 0.14 -59.18 3.14
CA LYS A 94 -0.89 -60.13 2.72
C LYS A 94 -0.25 -61.39 2.15
#